data_AF-A0A815VX88-F1
#
_entry.id   AF-A0A815VX88-F1
#
_cell.length_a   1.000
_cell.length_b   1.000
_cell.length_c   1.000
_cell.angle_alpha   90.00
_cell.angle_beta   90.00
_cell.angle_gamma   90.00
#
_symmetry.space_group_name_H-M   'P 1'
#
loop_
_entity.id
_entity.type
_entity.pdbx_description
1 polymer ?
#
loop_
_entity_poly.entity_id
_entity_poly.type
_entity_poly.pdbx_seq_one_letter_code
_entity_poly.pdbx_strand_id
1 'polypeptide(L)'
;MKQREANVLRAYRGVNLSDEEFEKLKENEGNLISTNDFLSTSRCHEVALHFAGESAKHRHEVGVLFEIECDLSELNDTIVVADIAHFSSFADEEEVLFDLGATFEIRVVHQTELNVCVVEMRPTGKGREIAQGYIGLNRKEMEEKSVVVMFGILLCDMGQHQTKTQP
;
A
#
# COMPACT_ATOMS: atom_id res chain seq x y z
N MET A 1 11.95 6.55 34.89
CA MET A 1 11.04 6.02 33.85
C MET A 1 11.72 6.28 32.52
N LYS A 2 12.13 5.23 31.78
CA LYS A 2 12.74 5.40 30.45
C LYS A 2 11.65 5.77 29.47
N GLN A 3 11.77 6.94 28.85
CA GLN A 3 10.95 7.39 27.74
C GLN A 3 11.23 6.42 26.57
N ARG A 4 10.20 5.71 26.11
CA ARG A 4 10.28 4.88 24.89
C ARG A 4 10.35 5.87 23.73
N GLU A 5 11.50 5.98 23.07
CA GLU A 5 11.59 6.69 21.80
C GLU A 5 10.64 5.98 20.81
N ALA A 6 9.78 6.75 20.15
CA ALA A 6 8.87 6.23 19.15
C ALA A 6 9.70 5.78 17.95
N ASN A 7 9.64 4.49 17.61
CA ASN A 7 10.37 3.91 16.48
C ASN A 7 9.56 4.10 15.19
N VAL A 8 9.24 5.36 14.88
CA VAL A 8 8.36 5.75 13.77
C VAL A 8 9.21 6.05 12.54
N LEU A 9 9.02 5.27 11.50
CA LEU A 9 9.52 5.52 10.16
C LEU A 9 8.50 6.38 9.41
N ARG A 10 8.99 7.44 8.76
CA ARG A 10 8.20 8.24 7.79
C ARG A 10 8.75 8.01 6.40
N ALA A 11 7.86 7.65 5.50
CA ALA A 11 8.18 7.35 4.11
C ALA A 11 7.17 8.03 3.19
N TYR A 12 7.63 8.43 2.01
CA TYR A 12 6.88 9.24 1.07
C TYR A 12 6.97 8.64 -0.33
N ARG A 13 5.90 8.74 -1.10
CA ARG A 13 5.90 8.35 -2.52
C ARG A 13 5.07 9.31 -3.33
N GLY A 14 5.69 9.99 -4.28
CA GLY A 14 4.98 10.77 -5.29
C GLY A 14 4.70 9.95 -6.53
N VAL A 15 3.48 10.06 -7.04
CA VAL A 15 3.08 9.49 -8.33
C VAL A 15 2.04 10.38 -9.00
N ASN A 16 1.85 10.20 -10.30
CA ASN A 16 0.68 10.72 -11.01
C ASN A 16 -0.30 9.57 -11.19
N LEU A 17 -1.55 9.78 -10.82
CA LEU A 17 -2.64 8.83 -11.02
C LEU A 17 -3.64 9.38 -12.03
N SER A 18 -4.30 8.50 -12.76
CA SER A 18 -5.49 8.92 -13.53
C SER A 18 -6.60 9.42 -12.60
N ASP A 19 -7.48 10.27 -13.11
CA ASP A 19 -8.67 10.73 -12.38
C ASP A 19 -9.44 9.54 -11.78
N GLU A 20 -9.62 8.45 -12.55
CA GLU A 20 -10.34 7.24 -12.11
C GLU A 20 -9.66 6.50 -10.96
N GLU A 21 -8.33 6.36 -10.99
CA GLU A 21 -7.57 5.74 -9.91
C GLU A 21 -7.61 6.57 -8.64
N PHE A 22 -7.55 7.90 -8.79
CA PHE A 22 -7.63 8.82 -7.66
C PHE A 22 -9.03 8.81 -7.02
N GLU A 23 -10.10 8.79 -7.81
CA GLU A 23 -11.46 8.65 -7.28
C GLU A 23 -11.62 7.36 -6.46
N LYS A 24 -11.08 6.24 -6.96
CA LYS A 24 -11.09 4.98 -6.21
C LYS A 24 -10.38 5.09 -4.86
N LEU A 25 -9.26 5.81 -4.78
CA LEU A 25 -8.57 6.03 -3.50
C LEU A 25 -9.44 6.80 -2.51
N LYS A 26 -10.14 7.85 -2.97
CA LYS A 26 -11.05 8.62 -2.12
C LYS A 26 -12.23 7.80 -1.63
N GLU A 27 -12.85 7.00 -2.51
CA GLU A 27 -13.95 6.11 -2.13
C GLU A 27 -13.54 5.04 -1.13
N ASN A 28 -12.24 4.71 -1.07
CA ASN A 28 -11.68 3.71 -0.16
C ASN A 28 -11.01 4.32 1.08
N GLU A 29 -11.24 5.60 1.39
CA GLU A 29 -10.83 6.17 2.68
C GLU A 29 -11.41 5.33 3.85
N GLY A 30 -10.58 5.03 4.84
CA GLY A 30 -10.90 4.13 5.95
C GLY A 30 -10.79 2.63 5.64
N ASN A 31 -10.53 2.25 4.38
CA ASN A 31 -10.35 0.85 3.96
C ASN A 31 -8.87 0.48 3.75
N LEU A 32 -8.64 -0.79 3.42
CA LEU A 32 -7.31 -1.34 3.16
C LEU A 32 -6.99 -1.30 1.67
N ILE A 33 -5.74 -0.96 1.35
CA ILE A 33 -5.14 -1.09 0.02
C ILE A 33 -3.87 -1.94 0.12
N SER A 34 -3.59 -2.75 -0.88
CA SER A 34 -2.36 -3.54 -0.97
C SER A 34 -1.60 -3.23 -2.25
N THR A 35 -0.27 -3.31 -2.20
CA THR A 35 0.58 -3.15 -3.38
C THR A 35 0.79 -4.49 -4.07
N ASN A 36 0.75 -4.49 -5.40
CA ASN A 36 0.99 -5.70 -6.19
C ASN A 36 2.48 -6.01 -6.40
N ASP A 37 3.33 -5.00 -6.17
CA ASP A 37 4.78 -5.09 -6.26
C ASP A 37 5.41 -4.48 -5.00
N PHE A 38 6.74 -4.51 -4.90
CA PHE A 38 7.49 -3.76 -3.91
C PHE A 38 7.12 -2.27 -3.99
N LEU A 39 6.84 -1.64 -2.85
CA LEU A 39 6.54 -0.21 -2.81
C LEU A 39 7.81 0.57 -2.52
N SER A 40 8.40 1.16 -3.55
CA SER A 40 9.52 2.09 -3.40
C SER A 40 9.03 3.43 -2.86
N THR A 41 9.74 3.94 -1.85
CA THR A 41 9.43 5.16 -1.13
C THR A 41 10.72 5.87 -0.75
N SER A 42 10.64 7.15 -0.43
CA SER A 42 11.75 7.99 -0.01
C SER A 42 11.51 8.49 1.42
N ARG A 43 12.56 8.62 2.24
CA ARG A 43 12.47 9.40 3.49
C ARG A 43 12.49 10.91 3.25
N CYS A 44 12.94 11.33 2.07
CA CYS A 44 12.98 12.73 1.65
C CYS A 44 11.63 13.15 1.04
N HIS A 45 10.84 13.88 1.84
CA HIS A 45 9.55 14.43 1.39
C HIS A 45 9.67 15.27 0.12
N GLU A 46 10.74 16.06 -0.03
CA GLU A 46 10.93 16.92 -1.22
C GLU A 46 11.12 16.12 -2.50
N VAL A 47 11.83 14.99 -2.43
CA VAL A 47 12.03 14.07 -3.57
C VAL A 47 10.70 13.46 -3.97
N ALA A 48 9.92 12.95 -3.01
CA ALA A 48 8.59 12.41 -3.29
C ALA A 48 7.63 13.47 -3.83
N LEU A 49 7.64 14.68 -3.26
CA LEU A 49 6.80 15.78 -3.75
C LEU A 49 7.17 16.19 -5.18
N HIS A 50 8.46 16.14 -5.53
CA HIS A 50 8.91 16.38 -6.91
C HIS A 50 8.26 15.39 -7.88
N PHE A 51 8.24 14.09 -7.55
CA PHE A 51 7.57 13.07 -8.36
C PHE A 51 6.05 13.29 -8.48
N ALA A 52 5.38 13.70 -7.40
CA ALA A 52 3.94 14.01 -7.44
C ALA A 52 3.62 15.26 -8.28
N GLY A 53 4.53 16.24 -8.29
CA GLY A 53 4.38 17.51 -9.01
C GLY A 53 4.63 17.43 -10.51
N GLU A 54 5.14 16.31 -11.04
CA GLU A 54 5.36 16.17 -12.49
C GLU A 54 4.05 16.16 -13.30
N SER A 55 2.91 15.84 -12.66
CA SER A 55 1.55 15.76 -13.23
C SER A 55 1.03 17.05 -13.86
N ALA A 56 1.53 18.23 -13.50
CA ALA A 56 1.04 19.51 -14.02
C ALA A 56 1.16 19.65 -15.57
N LYS A 57 1.74 18.64 -16.23
CA LYS A 57 1.97 18.56 -17.68
C LYS A 57 0.88 17.80 -18.44
N HIS A 58 0.01 17.01 -17.80
CA HIS A 58 -0.96 16.14 -18.48
C HIS A 58 -2.42 16.42 -18.05
N ARG A 59 -3.33 16.46 -19.03
CA ARG A 59 -4.78 16.54 -18.76
C ARG A 59 -5.25 15.15 -18.33
N HIS A 60 -6.03 15.07 -17.24
CA HIS A 60 -6.59 13.83 -16.65
C HIS A 60 -5.66 13.04 -15.71
N GLU A 61 -4.60 13.68 -15.22
CA GLU A 61 -3.76 13.13 -14.16
C GLU A 61 -3.80 14.02 -12.92
N VAL A 62 -3.78 13.38 -11.76
CA VAL A 62 -3.71 14.01 -10.45
C VAL A 62 -2.37 13.64 -9.82
N GLY A 63 -1.60 14.66 -9.44
CA GLY A 63 -0.40 14.47 -8.63
C GLY A 63 -0.78 14.02 -7.23
N VAL A 64 -0.29 12.87 -6.82
CA VAL A 64 -0.58 12.27 -5.52
C VAL A 64 0.70 12.06 -4.75
N LEU A 65 0.73 12.59 -3.53
CA LEU A 65 1.76 12.33 -2.53
C LEU A 65 1.19 11.38 -1.48
N PHE A 66 1.73 10.18 -1.44
CA PHE A 66 1.47 9.22 -0.39
C PHE A 66 2.38 9.50 0.81
N GLU A 67 1.77 9.70 1.99
CA GLU A 67 2.48 9.84 3.26
C GLU A 67 2.25 8.60 4.12
N ILE A 68 3.33 7.91 4.45
CA ILE A 68 3.30 6.65 5.19
C ILE A 68 3.93 6.87 6.56
N GLU A 69 3.11 6.81 7.60
CA GLU A 69 3.58 6.78 8.98
C GLU A 69 3.59 5.34 9.49
N CYS A 70 4.78 4.83 9.75
CA CYS A 70 5.01 3.44 10.11
C CYS A 70 5.58 3.36 11.53
N ASP A 71 4.77 2.94 12.50
CA ASP A 71 5.29 2.54 13.81
C ASP A 71 5.87 1.12 13.70
N LEU A 72 7.19 1.02 13.65
CA LEU A 72 7.89 -0.25 13.51
C LEU A 72 7.64 -1.20 14.69
N SER A 73 7.19 -0.67 15.84
CA SER A 73 6.84 -1.49 17.00
C SER A 73 5.45 -2.13 16.90
N GLU A 74 4.55 -1.58 16.08
CA GLU A 74 3.20 -2.12 15.86
C GLU A 74 3.16 -3.18 14.75
N LEU A 75 4.17 -3.20 13.88
CA LEU A 75 4.18 -4.10 12.72
C LEU A 75 4.38 -5.58 13.05
N ASN A 76 4.92 -5.94 14.23
CA ASN A 76 5.05 -7.34 14.69
C ASN A 76 5.51 -8.35 13.60
N ASP A 77 6.50 -7.98 12.78
CA ASP A 77 7.03 -8.79 11.66
C ASP A 77 6.01 -9.16 10.55
N THR A 78 4.87 -8.45 10.48
CA THR A 78 3.84 -8.69 9.45
C THR A 78 4.16 -8.03 8.12
N ILE A 79 4.86 -6.90 8.15
CA ILE A 79 5.31 -6.14 6.98
C ILE A 79 6.82 -5.98 7.07
N VAL A 80 7.52 -6.32 5.99
CA VAL A 80 8.96 -6.14 5.87
C VAL A 80 9.24 -4.82 5.18
N VAL A 81 10.18 -4.07 5.76
CA VAL A 81 10.64 -2.77 5.25
C VAL A 81 12.16 -2.78 5.20
N ALA A 82 12.72 -2.41 4.05
CA ALA A 82 14.16 -2.42 3.80
C ALA A 82 14.68 -1.00 3.53
N ASP A 83 15.66 -0.55 4.32
CA ASP A 83 16.45 0.64 3.99
C ASP A 83 17.46 0.28 2.91
N ILE A 84 17.29 0.84 1.72
CA ILE A 84 18.12 0.57 0.54
C ILE A 84 18.84 1.82 0.04
N ALA A 85 18.90 2.88 0.84
CA ALA A 85 19.55 4.15 0.47
C ALA A 85 21.01 3.95 0.01
N HIS A 86 21.74 3.01 0.61
CA HIS A 86 23.12 2.70 0.24
C HIS A 86 23.27 1.83 -1.02
N PHE A 87 22.18 1.23 -1.50
CA PHE A 87 22.13 0.47 -2.75
C PHE A 87 21.52 1.26 -3.91
N SER A 88 20.78 2.34 -3.60
CA SER A 88 20.20 3.21 -4.60
C SER A 88 21.27 3.90 -5.44
N SER A 89 20.98 4.09 -6.73
CA SER A 89 21.82 4.91 -7.62
C SER A 89 21.78 6.39 -7.25
N PHE A 90 20.82 6.80 -6.41
CA PHE A 90 20.60 8.15 -5.91
C PHE A 90 20.59 8.13 -4.37
N ALA A 91 21.77 8.24 -3.75
CA ALA A 91 21.90 8.17 -2.30
C ALA A 91 21.07 9.23 -1.55
N ASP A 92 20.86 10.39 -2.17
CA ASP A 92 20.10 11.52 -1.59
C ASP A 92 18.58 11.27 -1.57
N GLU A 93 18.08 10.22 -2.24
CA GLU A 93 16.67 9.82 -2.16
C GLU A 93 16.33 9.16 -0.82
N GLU A 94 17.34 8.66 -0.09
CA GLU A 94 17.14 7.96 1.18
C GLU A 94 16.07 6.84 1.07
N GLU A 95 16.14 6.07 -0.01
CA GLU A 95 15.11 5.10 -0.43
C GLU A 95 14.85 4.00 0.62
N VAL A 96 13.56 3.70 0.81
CA VAL A 96 13.04 2.63 1.64
C VAL A 96 12.01 1.83 0.86
N LEU A 97 12.09 0.50 0.93
CA LEU A 97 11.27 -0.42 0.15
C LEU A 97 10.34 -1.23 1.07
N PHE A 98 9.03 -1.21 0.81
CA PHE A 98 8.09 -2.13 1.45
C PHE A 98 7.92 -3.39 0.59
N ASP A 99 7.77 -4.53 1.25
CA ASP A 99 7.66 -5.85 0.60
C ASP A 99 6.39 -6.01 -0.25
N LEU A 100 6.41 -7.04 -1.09
CA LEU A 100 5.31 -7.46 -1.95
C LEU A 100 4.03 -7.72 -1.13
N GLY A 101 2.91 -7.16 -1.58
CA GLY A 101 1.63 -7.34 -0.88
C GLY A 101 1.52 -6.58 0.44
N ALA A 102 2.44 -5.66 0.73
CA ALA A 102 2.30 -4.75 1.86
C ALA A 102 0.93 -4.08 1.81
N THR A 103 0.24 -4.11 2.95
CA THR A 103 -1.14 -3.61 3.09
C THR A 103 -1.14 -2.37 3.97
N PHE A 104 -1.91 -1.37 3.56
CA PHE A 104 -2.00 -0.07 4.20
C PHE A 104 -3.47 0.28 4.44
N GLU A 105 -3.77 0.91 5.57
CA GLU A 105 -5.04 1.56 5.84
C GLU A 105 -4.99 2.99 5.32
N ILE A 106 -5.88 3.35 4.40
CA ILE A 106 -6.03 4.73 3.91
C ILE A 106 -6.71 5.52 5.02
N ARG A 107 -6.00 6.50 5.59
CA ARG A 107 -6.50 7.30 6.71
C ARG A 107 -7.32 8.48 6.24
N VAL A 108 -6.70 9.32 5.43
CA VAL A 108 -7.25 10.59 4.98
C VAL A 108 -6.76 10.85 3.57
N VAL A 109 -7.67 11.30 2.71
CA VAL A 109 -7.34 11.84 1.40
C VAL A 109 -7.73 13.32 1.36
N HIS A 110 -6.78 14.20 1.13
CA HIS A 110 -7.04 15.63 1.08
C HIS A 110 -6.23 16.34 -0.01
N GLN A 111 -6.73 17.46 -0.51
CA GLN A 111 -6.05 18.26 -1.50
C GLN A 111 -5.28 19.41 -0.83
N THR A 112 -4.05 19.65 -1.28
CA THR A 112 -3.22 20.75 -0.79
C THR A 112 -3.33 21.99 -1.68
N GLU A 113 -2.85 23.12 -1.19
CA GLU A 113 -2.76 24.37 -1.96
C GLU A 113 -1.84 24.28 -3.18
N LEU A 114 -0.98 23.26 -3.24
CA LEU A 114 0.00 23.05 -4.32
C LEU A 114 -0.54 22.22 -5.50
N ASN A 115 -1.86 22.03 -5.60
CA ASN A 115 -2.51 21.13 -6.57
C ASN A 115 -2.02 19.67 -6.50
N VAL A 116 -1.41 19.28 -5.38
CA VAL A 116 -1.07 17.89 -5.07
C VAL A 116 -2.07 17.36 -4.07
N CYS A 117 -2.60 16.17 -4.31
CA CYS A 117 -3.43 15.46 -3.36
C CYS A 117 -2.55 14.61 -2.43
N VAL A 118 -2.77 14.72 -1.13
CA VAL A 118 -2.09 13.92 -0.12
C VAL A 118 -2.98 12.77 0.29
N VAL A 119 -2.40 11.57 0.34
CA VAL A 119 -3.02 10.35 0.85
C VAL A 119 -2.20 9.88 2.04
N GLU A 120 -2.75 10.08 3.23
CA GLU A 120 -2.16 9.57 4.47
C GLU A 120 -2.51 8.09 4.63
N MET A 121 -1.51 7.26 4.91
CA MET A 121 -1.73 5.84 5.14
C MET A 121 -0.86 5.26 6.24
N ARG A 122 -1.31 4.14 6.80
CA ARG A 122 -0.56 3.38 7.81
C ARG A 122 -0.43 1.92 7.42
N PRO A 123 0.78 1.34 7.44
CA PRO A 123 0.97 -0.08 7.17
C PRO A 123 0.28 -0.93 8.25
N THR A 124 -0.28 -2.07 7.87
CA THR A 124 -1.02 -2.93 8.79
C THR A 124 -0.90 -4.42 8.46
N GLY A 125 -0.75 -5.25 9.50
CA GLY A 125 -0.74 -6.72 9.38
C GLY A 125 -2.09 -7.34 9.01
N LYS A 126 -3.19 -6.57 9.02
CA LYS A 126 -4.55 -7.06 8.73
C LYS A 126 -4.65 -7.76 7.37
N GLY A 127 -3.91 -7.32 6.36
CA GLY A 127 -3.91 -7.98 5.04
C GLY A 127 -3.44 -9.44 5.13
N ARG A 128 -2.40 -9.69 5.93
CA ARG A 128 -1.89 -11.04 6.20
C ARG A 128 -2.88 -11.87 7.02
N GLU A 129 -3.54 -11.26 8.00
CA GLU A 129 -4.58 -11.93 8.80
C GLU A 129 -5.77 -12.37 7.93
N ILE A 130 -6.23 -11.50 7.02
CA ILE A 130 -7.30 -11.80 6.06
C ILE A 130 -6.89 -12.97 5.15
N ALA A 131 -5.68 -12.90 4.57
CA ALA A 131 -5.17 -13.95 3.70
C ALA A 131 -5.03 -15.30 4.44
N GLN A 132 -4.49 -15.30 5.66
CA GLN A 132 -4.36 -16.50 6.48
C GLN A 132 -5.72 -17.08 6.88
N GLY A 133 -6.69 -16.22 7.21
CA GLY A 133 -8.07 -16.63 7.49
C GLY A 133 -8.71 -17.34 6.30
N TYR A 134 -8.59 -16.76 5.10
CA TYR A 134 -9.12 -17.35 3.87
C TYR A 134 -8.46 -18.69 3.53
N ILE A 135 -7.14 -18.79 3.61
CA ILE A 135 -6.40 -20.05 3.42
C ILE A 135 -6.83 -21.10 4.45
N GLY A 136 -7.01 -20.69 5.71
CA GLY A 136 -7.42 -21.57 6.80
C GLY A 136 -8.84 -22.13 6.63
N LEU A 137 -9.79 -21.30 6.19
CA LEU A 137 -11.17 -21.71 5.88
C LEU A 137 -11.18 -22.73 4.74
N ASN A 138 -10.51 -22.38 3.64
CA ASN A 138 -10.45 -23.23 2.46
C ASN A 138 -9.73 -24.55 2.75
N ARG A 139 -8.66 -24.55 3.57
CA ARG A 139 -7.99 -25.80 3.97
C ARG A 139 -8.97 -26.75 4.67
N LYS A 140 -9.84 -26.27 5.56
CA LYS A 140 -10.82 -27.11 6.28
C LYS A 140 -11.93 -27.65 5.38
N GLU A 141 -12.41 -26.86 4.42
CA GLU A 141 -13.42 -27.31 3.46
C GLU A 141 -12.88 -28.32 2.43
N MET A 142 -11.55 -28.44 2.34
CA MET A 142 -10.89 -29.09 1.21
C MET A 142 -9.84 -30.14 1.60
N GLU A 143 -9.89 -30.66 2.85
CA GLU A 143 -9.00 -31.71 3.36
C GLU A 143 -8.96 -33.00 2.49
N GLU A 144 -9.87 -33.16 1.52
CA GLU A 144 -9.93 -34.30 0.60
C GLU A 144 -9.46 -34.01 -0.85
N LYS A 145 -9.00 -32.80 -1.18
CA LYS A 145 -8.69 -32.39 -2.58
C LYS A 145 -7.18 -32.17 -2.82
N SER A 146 -6.70 -32.50 -4.02
CA SER A 146 -5.30 -32.29 -4.40
C SER A 146 -4.97 -30.80 -4.56
N VAL A 147 -3.70 -30.41 -4.36
CA VAL A 147 -3.22 -29.01 -4.46
C VAL A 147 -3.61 -28.33 -5.78
N VAL A 148 -3.69 -29.07 -6.88
CA VAL A 148 -4.10 -28.53 -8.18
C VAL A 148 -5.59 -28.18 -8.20
N VAL A 149 -6.43 -29.04 -7.62
CA VAL A 149 -7.88 -28.79 -7.50
C VAL A 149 -8.14 -27.62 -6.54
N MET A 150 -7.35 -27.51 -5.46
CA MET A 150 -7.37 -26.36 -4.56
C MET A 150 -7.14 -25.06 -5.31
N PHE A 151 -6.05 -25.01 -6.08
CA PHE A 151 -5.69 -23.83 -6.86
C PHE A 151 -6.77 -23.48 -7.89
N GLY A 152 -7.35 -24.47 -8.57
CA GLY A 152 -8.45 -24.24 -9.51
C GLY A 152 -9.71 -23.65 -8.86
N ILE A 153 -10.10 -24.12 -7.66
CA ILE A 153 -11.24 -23.57 -6.92
C ILE A 153 -10.96 -22.14 -6.48
N LEU A 154 -9.77 -21.86 -5.94
CA LEU A 154 -9.35 -20.51 -5.55
C LEU A 154 -9.47 -19.54 -6.72
N LEU A 155 -8.98 -19.91 -7.91
CA LEU A 155 -9.08 -19.07 -9.10
C LEU A 155 -10.55 -18.83 -9.52
N CYS A 156 -11.41 -19.85 -9.43
CA CYS A 156 -12.83 -19.71 -9.71
C CYS A 156 -13.51 -18.74 -8.75
N ASP A 157 -13.27 -18.86 -7.45
CA ASP A 157 -13.88 -18.01 -6.43
C ASP A 157 -13.41 -16.56 -6.57
N MET A 158 -12.10 -16.35 -6.81
CA MET A 158 -11.53 -15.03 -7.08
C MET A 158 -12.16 -14.37 -8.33
N GLY A 159 -12.54 -15.15 -9.35
CA GLY A 159 -13.22 -14.65 -10.54
C GLY A 159 -14.71 -14.33 -10.34
N GLN A 160 -15.39 -14.97 -9.39
CA GLN A 160 -16.83 -14.77 -9.14
C GLN A 160 -17.16 -13.46 -8.44
N HIS A 161 -16.19 -12.81 -7.79
CA HIS A 161 -16.40 -11.52 -7.13
C HIS A 161 -16.39 -10.32 -8.10
N GLN A 162 -16.09 -10.52 -9.39
CA GLN A 162 -16.20 -9.45 -10.39
C GLN A 162 -17.61 -9.34 -11.02
N THR A 163 -18.49 -10.32 -10.84
CA THR A 163 -19.82 -10.35 -11.49
C THR A 163 -20.96 -9.86 -10.60
N LYS A 164 -20.68 -9.44 -9.35
CA LYS A 164 -21.69 -8.93 -8.41
C LYS A 164 -21.44 -7.48 -7.99
N THR A 165 -21.36 -6.59 -8.96
CA THR A 165 -21.60 -5.15 -8.75
C THR A 165 -22.26 -4.58 -9.99
N GLN A 166 -23.60 -4.60 -10.00
CA GLN A 166 -24.45 -3.48 -10.45
C GLN A 166 -25.93 -3.86 -10.23
N PRO A 167 -26.73 -3.03 -9.53
CA PRO A 167 -28.18 -2.99 -9.73
C PRO A 167 -28.55 -2.36 -11.08
#